data_AF-A0A522WRX5-F1
#
_entry.id   AF-A0A522WRX5-F1
#
_cell.length_a   1.000
_cell.length_b   1.000
_cell.length_c   1.000
_cell.angle_alpha   90.00
_cell.angle_beta   90.00
_cell.angle_gamma   90.00
#
_symmetry.space_group_name_H-M   'P 1'
#
loop_
_entity.id
_entity.type
_entity.pdbx_description
1 polymer ?
#
loop_
_entity_poly.entity_id
_entity_poly.type
_entity_poly.pdbx_seq_one_letter_code
_entity_poly.pdbx_strand_id
1 'polypeptide(L)'
;MPELKGYLGAIAKAAMALSLPLVLVGCASSTAVDPVKQLTICLNGQCGPAEGRMTREQLISSLLMMYKANENTEAVLCDSKPGARECARNFLTFFVQGGPVPGVSTFGSPYVSNIGLDKATLQIKYASSAFVTWMGTPVLCQNQYTEVTVSSPNSVLIESPSFACTWTVLPHIWSNKFAVDFIDFDNSVIAGNYAIRGAGLLVAGGGGGNFLLRMP
;
A
#
# COMPACT_ATOMS: atom_id res chain seq x y z
N MET A 1 -18.30 38.56 -54.24
CA MET A 1 -18.02 37.84 -55.51
C MET A 1 -17.00 38.67 -56.27
N PRO A 2 -15.91 38.13 -56.86
CA PRO A 2 -15.53 36.73 -57.14
C PRO A 2 -14.20 36.32 -56.45
N GLU A 3 -13.99 35.06 -56.04
CA GLU A 3 -13.48 33.91 -56.81
C GLU A 3 -12.10 34.10 -57.49
N LEU A 4 -11.08 33.38 -56.96
CA LEU A 4 -10.08 32.71 -57.78
C LEU A 4 -9.79 31.33 -57.19
N LYS A 5 -10.49 30.32 -57.73
CA LYS A 5 -10.22 28.90 -57.53
C LYS A 5 -8.93 28.52 -58.25
N GLY A 6 -8.10 27.75 -57.54
CA GLY A 6 -7.63 26.44 -57.98
C GLY A 6 -6.53 26.39 -59.05
N TYR A 7 -5.39 25.81 -58.67
CA TYR A 7 -4.62 24.88 -59.50
C TYR A 7 -3.77 24.04 -58.53
N LEU A 8 -4.24 22.86 -58.12
CA LEU A 8 -3.86 21.57 -58.73
C LEU A 8 -2.35 21.31 -58.70
N GLY A 9 -1.96 20.40 -57.80
CA GLY A 9 -1.25 19.20 -58.21
C GLY A 9 0.27 19.21 -58.08
N ALA A 10 0.73 18.46 -57.07
CA ALA A 10 1.88 17.54 -57.10
C ALA A 10 3.25 18.14 -57.47
N ILE A 11 4.23 18.13 -56.56
CA ILE A 11 5.40 17.21 -56.50
C ILE A 11 6.38 18.03 -55.61
N ALA A 12 7.00 17.62 -54.51
CA ALA A 12 7.74 16.42 -54.14
C ALA A 12 7.89 16.44 -52.60
N LYS A 13 7.64 15.33 -51.90
CA LYS A 13 8.68 14.53 -51.24
C LYS A 13 9.86 15.35 -50.65
N ALA A 14 9.90 15.49 -49.34
CA ALA A 14 10.93 14.91 -48.46
C ALA A 14 11.05 15.64 -47.11
N ALA A 15 11.16 14.84 -46.03
CA ALA A 15 11.79 15.13 -44.73
C ALA A 15 11.10 16.20 -43.86
N MET A 16 10.77 16.04 -42.58
CA MET A 16 11.14 15.16 -41.45
C MET A 16 9.85 15.00 -40.63
N ALA A 17 9.35 13.82 -40.29
CA ALA A 17 9.91 12.81 -39.39
C ALA A 17 10.19 13.35 -37.97
N LEU A 18 9.46 12.77 -37.01
CA LEU A 18 9.66 12.76 -35.56
C LEU A 18 9.26 14.00 -34.75
N SER A 19 8.01 14.00 -34.30
CA SER A 19 7.70 14.30 -32.89
C SER A 19 6.70 13.26 -32.38
N LEU A 20 7.20 12.03 -32.23
CA LEU A 20 6.55 11.00 -31.44
C LEU A 20 6.72 11.43 -29.96
N PRO A 21 5.66 11.74 -29.20
CA PRO A 21 5.81 11.76 -27.75
C PRO A 21 6.08 10.31 -27.34
N LEU A 22 7.31 10.01 -26.95
CA LEU A 22 7.59 8.81 -26.16
C LEU A 22 6.77 8.92 -24.88
N VAL A 23 5.58 8.35 -24.91
CA VAL A 23 4.87 7.94 -23.70
C VAL A 23 5.75 6.84 -23.12
N LEU A 24 6.65 7.23 -22.22
CA LEU A 24 7.27 6.31 -21.28
C LEU A 24 6.12 5.71 -20.47
N VAL A 25 5.66 4.54 -20.92
CA VAL A 25 4.98 3.57 -20.08
C VAL A 25 6.02 3.10 -19.07
N GLY A 26 6.31 3.96 -18.09
CA GLY A 26 6.97 3.52 -16.87
C GLY A 26 6.07 2.45 -16.27
N CYS A 27 6.65 1.28 -16.01
CA CYS A 27 5.99 0.13 -15.40
C CYS A 27 5.00 0.64 -14.35
N ALA A 28 3.71 0.48 -14.63
CA ALA A 28 2.66 0.90 -13.75
C ALA A 28 2.91 0.24 -12.39
N SER A 29 3.33 1.05 -11.40
CA SER A 29 3.21 0.69 -10.00
C SER A 29 1.73 0.35 -9.80
N SER A 30 1.42 -0.94 -9.73
CA SER A 30 0.04 -1.43 -9.63
C SER A 30 -0.60 -0.76 -8.41
N THR A 31 -1.58 0.10 -8.68
CA THR A 31 -2.34 0.83 -7.64
C THR A 31 -3.31 -0.07 -6.89
N ALA A 32 -3.50 -1.29 -7.40
CA ALA A 32 -4.34 -2.32 -6.86
C ALA A 32 -3.47 -3.35 -6.14
N VAL A 33 -3.90 -3.71 -4.93
CA VAL A 33 -3.49 -4.97 -4.33
C VAL A 33 -4.31 -6.07 -5.00
N ASP A 34 -3.71 -7.24 -5.23
CA ASP A 34 -4.43 -8.35 -5.84
C ASP A 34 -5.66 -8.74 -5.00
N PRO A 35 -6.80 -9.04 -5.65
CA PRO A 35 -7.99 -9.47 -4.94
C PRO A 35 -7.72 -10.80 -4.23
N VAL A 36 -7.96 -10.80 -2.92
CA VAL A 36 -7.80 -11.98 -2.07
C VAL A 36 -8.93 -12.96 -2.38
N LYS A 37 -8.57 -14.18 -2.81
CA LYS A 37 -9.56 -15.23 -3.13
C LYS A 37 -10.19 -15.84 -1.89
N GLN A 38 -9.43 -15.92 -0.80
CA GLN A 38 -9.85 -16.57 0.45
C GLN A 38 -9.05 -15.99 1.61
N LEU A 39 -9.73 -15.62 2.68
CA LEU A 39 -9.10 -15.25 3.95
C LEU A 39 -8.99 -16.50 4.83
N THR A 40 -7.80 -16.78 5.34
CA THR A 40 -7.58 -17.82 6.35
C THR A 40 -7.52 -17.18 7.73
N ILE A 41 -8.26 -17.72 8.69
CA ILE A 41 -8.28 -17.26 10.07
C ILE A 41 -7.84 -18.40 10.99
N CYS A 42 -6.88 -18.12 11.88
CA CYS A 42 -6.55 -18.95 13.02
C CYS A 42 -7.21 -18.38 14.28
N LEU A 43 -7.97 -19.24 14.97
CA LEU A 43 -8.64 -18.91 16.22
C LEU A 43 -8.70 -20.18 17.08
N ASN A 44 -8.26 -20.10 18.33
CA ASN A 44 -8.18 -21.20 19.29
C ASN A 44 -7.34 -22.39 18.77
N GLY A 45 -6.22 -22.12 18.12
CA GLY A 45 -5.30 -23.12 17.57
C GLY A 45 -5.80 -23.82 16.29
N GLN A 46 -6.96 -23.41 15.77
CA GLN A 46 -7.53 -23.95 14.54
C GLN A 46 -7.53 -22.90 13.42
N CYS A 47 -6.78 -23.19 12.36
CA CYS A 47 -6.74 -22.38 11.15
C CYS A 47 -7.68 -22.94 10.08
N GLY A 48 -8.47 -22.08 9.45
CA GLY A 48 -9.32 -22.46 8.33
C GLY A 48 -9.87 -21.25 7.57
N PRO A 49 -10.68 -21.48 6.54
CA PRO A 49 -11.36 -20.40 5.82
C PRO A 49 -12.18 -19.54 6.77
N ALA A 50 -12.14 -18.22 6.58
CA ALA A 50 -12.99 -17.28 7.32
C ALA A 50 -14.47 -17.54 7.05
N GLU A 51 -14.80 -17.83 5.80
CA GLU A 51 -16.13 -18.24 5.37
C GLU A 51 -16.57 -19.51 6.09
N GLY A 52 -17.72 -19.44 6.75
CA GLY A 52 -18.27 -20.52 7.58
C GLY A 52 -17.74 -20.56 9.01
N ARG A 53 -16.68 -19.83 9.37
CA ARG A 53 -16.18 -19.71 10.76
C ARG A 53 -16.65 -18.43 11.45
N MET A 54 -16.75 -17.32 10.72
CA MET A 54 -17.11 -16.02 11.28
C MET A 54 -17.98 -15.20 10.33
N THR A 55 -18.92 -14.44 10.87
CA THR A 55 -19.62 -13.39 10.11
C THR A 55 -18.72 -12.17 9.92
N ARG A 56 -19.10 -11.28 9.01
CA ARG A 56 -18.41 -9.99 8.80
C ARG A 56 -18.33 -9.19 10.10
N GLU A 57 -19.40 -9.15 10.88
CA GLU A 57 -19.50 -8.38 12.12
C GLU A 57 -18.61 -8.98 13.22
N GLN A 58 -18.60 -10.32 13.33
CA GLN A 58 -17.69 -11.02 14.24
C GLN A 58 -16.23 -10.75 13.85
N LEU A 59 -15.90 -10.77 12.56
CA LEU A 59 -14.56 -10.48 12.06
C LEU A 59 -14.13 -9.05 12.40
N ILE A 60 -14.98 -8.05 12.17
CA ILE A 60 -14.72 -6.65 12.55
C ILE A 60 -14.50 -6.55 14.06
N SER A 61 -15.35 -7.18 14.88
CA SER A 61 -15.23 -7.12 16.33
C SER A 61 -13.95 -7.77 16.83
N SER A 62 -13.57 -8.93 16.29
CA SER A 62 -12.34 -9.63 16.67
C SER A 62 -11.09 -8.86 16.25
N LEU A 63 -11.10 -8.28 15.04
CA LEU A 63 -10.03 -7.38 14.60
C LEU A 63 -9.92 -6.17 15.53
N LEU A 64 -11.04 -5.52 15.88
CA LEU A 64 -11.04 -4.38 16.78
C LEU A 64 -10.44 -4.75 18.15
N MET A 65 -10.82 -5.89 18.71
CA MET A 65 -10.27 -6.37 19.99
C MET A 65 -8.76 -6.65 19.88
N MET A 66 -8.31 -7.31 18.82
CA MET A 66 -6.89 -7.58 18.59
C MET A 66 -6.08 -6.29 18.45
N TYR A 67 -6.57 -5.32 17.68
CA TYR A 67 -5.93 -4.00 17.56
C TYR A 67 -5.91 -3.28 18.91
N LYS A 68 -7.03 -3.27 19.64
CA LYS A 68 -7.13 -2.62 20.96
C LYS A 68 -6.21 -3.24 22.01
N ALA A 69 -6.05 -4.56 22.00
CA ALA A 69 -5.10 -5.25 22.88
C ALA A 69 -3.64 -4.82 22.62
N ASN A 70 -3.38 -4.31 21.41
CA ASN A 70 -2.07 -3.87 20.92
C ASN A 70 -1.97 -2.36 20.74
N GLU A 71 -2.81 -1.59 21.45
CA GLU A 71 -2.74 -0.13 21.38
C GLU A 71 -1.49 0.40 22.09
N ASN A 72 -0.85 1.41 21.50
CA ASN A 72 0.38 2.05 21.99
C ASN A 72 1.60 1.11 22.02
N THR A 73 1.65 0.16 21.09
CA THR A 73 2.80 -0.75 20.93
C THR A 73 3.41 -0.64 19.53
N GLU A 74 4.68 -1.03 19.43
CA GLU A 74 5.39 -1.16 18.16
C GLU A 74 5.13 -2.56 17.59
N ALA A 75 4.57 -2.62 16.39
CA ALA A 75 4.36 -3.87 15.68
C ALA A 75 5.54 -4.16 14.74
N VAL A 76 5.84 -5.43 14.53
CA VAL A 76 6.83 -5.87 13.55
C VAL A 76 6.16 -5.93 12.19
N LEU A 77 6.71 -5.22 11.20
CA LEU A 77 6.28 -5.28 9.80
C LEU A 77 7.46 -5.69 8.92
N CYS A 78 7.26 -6.70 8.07
CA CYS A 78 8.34 -7.32 7.30
C CYS A 78 7.85 -7.86 5.95
N ASP A 79 8.77 -7.99 4.99
CA ASP A 79 8.51 -8.74 3.75
C ASP A 79 8.39 -10.23 4.10
N SER A 80 7.32 -10.88 3.62
CA SER A 80 7.10 -12.32 3.76
C SER A 80 7.17 -13.01 2.39
N LYS A 81 7.37 -14.34 2.38
CA LYS A 81 7.18 -15.13 1.16
C LYS A 81 5.69 -15.47 1.02
N PRO A 82 5.15 -15.56 -0.21
CA PRO A 82 3.76 -15.98 -0.41
C PRO A 82 3.47 -17.31 0.31
N GLY A 83 2.43 -17.32 1.14
CA GLY A 83 2.03 -18.49 1.94
C GLY A 83 2.97 -18.85 3.10
N ALA A 84 4.12 -18.20 3.24
CA ALA A 84 4.99 -18.36 4.40
C ALA A 84 4.53 -17.43 5.54
N ARG A 85 4.41 -17.99 6.74
CA ARG A 85 3.93 -17.28 7.93
C ARG A 85 5.08 -16.70 8.76
N GLU A 86 6.15 -16.32 8.06
CA GLU A 86 7.41 -15.85 8.65
C GLU A 86 8.00 -14.71 7.81
N CYS A 87 8.74 -13.84 8.49
CA CYS A 87 9.47 -12.76 7.84
C CYS A 87 10.61 -13.34 7.00
N ALA A 88 10.63 -13.00 5.71
CA ALA A 88 11.74 -13.28 4.82
C ALA A 88 12.84 -12.21 4.94
N ARG A 89 12.44 -10.95 5.14
CA ARG A 89 13.36 -9.81 5.38
C ARG A 89 12.70 -8.82 6.33
N ASN A 90 13.50 -8.20 7.19
CA ASN A 90 13.02 -7.12 8.06
C ASN A 90 12.60 -5.93 7.21
N PHE A 91 11.48 -5.30 7.60
CA PHE A 91 10.86 -4.19 6.90
C PHE A 91 10.37 -4.55 5.49
N LEU A 92 9.46 -3.72 4.99
CA LEU A 92 9.07 -3.73 3.58
C LEU A 92 10.13 -2.97 2.79
N THR A 93 10.51 -3.50 1.64
CA THR A 93 11.55 -2.86 0.80
C THR A 93 11.02 -2.58 -0.59
N PHE A 94 11.30 -1.37 -1.11
CA PHE A 94 10.83 -0.97 -2.44
C PHE A 94 11.72 0.13 -3.03
N PHE A 95 11.64 0.31 -4.35
CA PHE A 95 12.44 1.32 -5.05
C PHE A 95 11.73 2.68 -5.11
N VAL A 96 12.52 3.74 -4.97
CA VAL A 96 12.07 5.12 -5.01
C VAL A 96 13.06 5.95 -5.82
N GLN A 97 12.55 6.62 -6.85
CA GLN A 97 13.26 7.70 -7.51
C GLN A 97 13.23 8.92 -6.59
N GLY A 98 14.38 9.30 -6.03
CA GLY A 98 14.52 10.43 -5.12
C GLY A 98 15.46 11.49 -5.68
N GLY A 99 14.93 12.50 -6.37
CA GLY A 99 15.77 13.44 -7.11
C GLY A 99 16.33 12.80 -8.39
N PRO A 100 17.59 13.10 -8.75
CA PRO A 100 18.25 12.46 -9.89
C PRO A 100 18.69 11.01 -9.59
N VAL A 101 18.66 10.57 -8.33
CA VAL A 101 19.21 9.28 -7.91
C VAL A 101 18.08 8.31 -7.53
N PRO A 102 18.00 7.12 -8.15
CA PRO A 102 17.13 6.04 -7.65
C PRO A 102 17.76 5.36 -6.43
N GLY A 103 16.92 4.96 -5.47
CA GLY A 103 17.37 4.33 -4.24
C GLY A 103 16.36 3.34 -3.67
N VAL A 104 16.83 2.50 -2.75
CA VAL A 104 15.97 1.57 -1.98
C VAL A 104 15.42 2.30 -0.77
N SER A 105 14.12 2.13 -0.53
CA SER A 105 13.42 2.56 0.66
C SER A 105 13.06 1.36 1.54
N THR A 106 13.07 1.58 2.86
CA THR A 106 12.60 0.61 3.86
C THR A 106 11.42 1.19 4.62
N PHE A 107 10.39 0.39 4.90
CA PHE A 107 9.23 0.79 5.68
C PHE A 107 8.91 -0.30 6.70
N GLY A 108 8.93 0.01 8.00
CA GLY A 108 8.41 -0.93 8.97
C GLY A 108 8.44 -0.42 10.40
N SER A 109 8.27 -1.34 11.34
CA SER A 109 8.11 -1.02 12.76
C SER A 109 6.97 0.01 13.04
N PRO A 110 5.74 -0.20 12.54
CA PRO A 110 4.67 0.74 12.81
C PRO A 110 4.29 0.75 14.30
N TYR A 111 4.34 1.92 14.92
CA TYR A 111 3.73 2.19 16.21
C TYR A 111 2.25 2.52 16.01
N VAL A 112 1.36 1.78 16.67
CA VAL A 112 -0.11 1.88 16.48
C VAL A 112 -0.75 2.57 17.69
N SER A 113 -1.63 3.55 17.45
CA SER A 113 -2.28 4.35 18.51
C SER A 113 -3.65 4.87 18.09
N ASN A 114 -4.41 5.43 19.04
CA ASN A 114 -5.71 6.07 18.78
C ASN A 114 -6.69 5.16 18.04
N ILE A 115 -6.79 3.90 18.48
CA ILE A 115 -7.60 2.89 17.82
C ILE A 115 -9.07 3.17 18.14
N GLY A 116 -9.94 3.07 17.14
CA GLY A 116 -11.37 3.30 17.33
C GLY A 116 -12.21 2.65 16.24
N LEU A 117 -13.48 2.43 16.52
CA LEU A 117 -14.45 2.00 15.53
C LEU A 117 -15.27 3.21 15.08
N ASP A 118 -15.24 3.51 13.78
CA ASP A 118 -16.19 4.43 13.18
C ASP A 118 -17.54 3.72 13.07
N LYS A 119 -18.53 4.17 13.87
CA LYS A 119 -19.85 3.56 13.92
C LYS A 119 -20.67 3.78 12.64
N ALA A 120 -20.36 4.83 11.87
CA ALA A 120 -21.09 5.14 10.64
C ALA A 120 -20.63 4.25 9.48
N THR A 121 -19.32 4.01 9.36
CA THR A 121 -18.75 3.19 8.28
C THR A 121 -18.42 1.75 8.68
N LEU A 122 -18.45 1.43 9.98
CA LEU A 122 -17.98 0.17 10.55
C LEU A 122 -16.53 -0.16 10.20
N GLN A 123 -15.69 0.88 10.07
CA GLN A 123 -14.25 0.75 9.84
C GLN A 123 -13.48 0.94 11.14
N ILE A 124 -12.42 0.18 11.32
CA ILE A 124 -11.47 0.42 12.42
C ILE A 124 -10.52 1.50 11.95
N LYS A 125 -10.39 2.58 12.72
CA LYS A 125 -9.48 3.69 12.43
C LYS A 125 -8.40 3.76 13.49
N TYR A 126 -7.16 4.01 13.08
CA TYR A 126 -6.05 4.20 13.99
C TYR A 126 -5.00 5.13 13.41
N ALA A 127 -4.20 5.74 14.27
CA ALA A 127 -3.00 6.46 13.89
C ALA A 127 -1.79 5.52 13.92
N SER A 128 -0.94 5.57 12.90
CA SER A 128 0.33 4.86 12.88
C SER A 128 1.49 5.76 12.50
N SER A 129 2.64 5.55 13.14
CA SER A 129 3.92 6.11 12.71
C SER A 129 4.86 4.95 12.43
N ALA A 130 5.63 5.01 11.35
CA ALA A 130 6.54 3.94 10.96
C ALA A 130 7.95 4.51 10.75
N PHE A 131 8.96 3.68 11.00
CA PHE A 131 10.32 4.01 10.66
C PHE A 131 10.54 3.80 9.15
N VAL A 132 10.96 4.86 8.47
CA VAL A 132 11.16 4.87 7.02
C VAL A 132 12.56 5.39 6.69
N THR A 133 13.26 4.72 5.78
CA THR A 133 14.56 5.20 5.27
C THR A 133 14.58 5.19 3.76
N TRP A 134 15.38 6.07 3.16
CA TRP A 134 15.73 6.07 1.75
C TRP A 134 17.25 6.08 1.61
N MET A 135 17.82 5.00 1.05
CA MET A 135 19.26 4.75 1.01
C MET A 135 19.94 4.92 2.38
N GLY A 136 19.28 4.46 3.45
CA GLY A 136 19.75 4.58 4.83
C GLY A 136 19.53 5.97 5.46
N THR A 137 19.13 6.98 4.69
CA THR A 137 18.75 8.29 5.22
C THR A 137 17.35 8.22 5.82
N PRO A 138 17.12 8.63 7.09
CA PRO A 138 15.79 8.68 7.67
C PRO A 138 14.84 9.59 6.88
N VAL A 139 13.62 9.11 6.65
CA VAL A 139 12.54 9.86 6.02
C VAL A 139 11.58 10.34 7.11
N LEU A 140 11.31 11.65 7.13
CA LEU A 140 10.36 12.25 8.07
C LEU A 140 8.96 12.10 7.52
N CYS A 141 8.13 11.26 8.14
CA CYS A 141 6.74 11.07 7.78
C CYS A 141 5.81 11.66 8.84
N GLN A 142 4.69 12.22 8.39
CA GLN A 142 3.56 12.51 9.26
C GLN A 142 2.94 11.22 9.79
N ASN A 143 2.23 11.31 10.91
CA ASN A 143 1.37 10.23 11.36
C ASN A 143 0.37 9.86 10.26
N GLN A 144 0.26 8.56 10.01
CA GLN A 144 -0.64 7.96 9.05
C GLN A 144 -1.97 7.73 9.74
N TYR A 145 -3.07 8.17 9.12
CA TYR A 145 -4.40 7.75 9.52
C TYR A 145 -4.76 6.53 8.68
N THR A 146 -4.95 5.40 9.35
CA THR A 146 -5.13 4.11 8.73
C THR A 146 -6.53 3.59 9.01
N GLU A 147 -7.16 3.03 7.99
CA GLU A 147 -8.52 2.50 8.02
C GLU A 147 -8.50 1.01 7.67
N VAL A 148 -9.11 0.18 8.52
CA VAL A 148 -9.35 -1.23 8.26
C VAL A 148 -10.81 -1.39 7.85
N THR A 149 -11.01 -1.84 6.62
CA THR A 149 -12.32 -2.10 6.03
C THR A 149 -12.52 -3.59 5.87
N VAL A 150 -13.63 -4.10 6.42
CA VAL A 150 -14.08 -5.48 6.20
C VAL A 150 -15.31 -5.43 5.31
N SER A 151 -15.14 -5.77 4.03
CA SER A 151 -16.24 -5.76 3.05
C SER A 151 -17.05 -7.05 3.10
N SER A 152 -16.40 -8.17 3.42
CA SER A 152 -17.00 -9.50 3.57
C SER A 152 -16.13 -10.37 4.48
N PRO A 153 -16.57 -11.57 4.90
CA PRO A 153 -15.72 -12.50 5.65
C PRO A 153 -14.40 -12.86 4.96
N ASN A 154 -14.31 -12.70 3.62
CA ASN A 154 -13.10 -13.01 2.84
C ASN A 154 -12.34 -11.77 2.37
N SER A 155 -12.78 -10.56 2.73
CA SER A 155 -12.24 -9.31 2.20
C SER A 155 -11.96 -8.33 3.33
N VAL A 156 -10.69 -8.26 3.73
CA VAL A 156 -10.17 -7.28 4.67
C VAL A 156 -9.09 -6.46 3.99
N LEU A 157 -9.24 -5.13 4.04
CA LEU A 157 -8.34 -4.17 3.42
C LEU A 157 -7.91 -3.15 4.47
N ILE A 158 -6.61 -2.91 4.58
CA ILE A 158 -6.01 -1.90 5.45
C ILE A 158 -5.44 -0.82 4.55
N GLU A 159 -5.85 0.44 4.72
CA GLU A 159 -5.41 1.55 3.88
C GLU A 159 -4.97 2.73 4.71
N SER A 160 -3.83 3.32 4.36
CA SER A 160 -3.39 4.61 4.89
C SER A 160 -3.46 5.61 3.73
N PRO A 161 -4.61 6.27 3.50
CA PRO A 161 -4.76 7.19 2.39
C PRO A 161 -3.96 8.47 2.66
N SER A 162 -3.03 8.78 1.77
CA SER A 162 -2.38 10.09 1.66
C SER A 162 -1.74 10.61 2.96
N PHE A 163 -0.48 10.25 3.20
CA PHE A 163 0.36 10.85 4.24
C PHE A 163 1.58 11.51 3.61
N ALA A 164 2.01 12.63 4.19
CA ALA A 164 3.19 13.34 3.70
C ALA A 164 4.47 12.78 4.32
N CYS A 165 5.47 12.55 3.49
CA CYS A 165 6.82 12.23 3.91
C CYS A 165 7.83 13.11 3.21
N THR A 166 8.96 13.39 3.85
CA THR A 166 10.06 14.10 3.24
C THR A 166 11.42 13.59 3.73
N TRP A 167 12.35 13.47 2.80
CA TRP A 167 13.79 13.44 3.05
C TRP A 167 14.51 14.51 2.22
N THR A 168 13.73 15.38 1.57
CA THR A 168 14.18 16.50 0.76
C THR A 168 13.61 17.80 1.34
N VAL A 169 13.78 18.93 0.64
CA VAL A 169 13.19 20.22 1.06
C VAL A 169 11.67 20.22 0.88
N LEU A 170 11.12 19.41 -0.03
CA LEU A 170 9.69 19.42 -0.37
C LEU A 170 9.01 18.13 0.06
N PRO A 171 7.78 18.20 0.61
CA PRO A 171 7.04 17.00 0.97
C PRO A 171 6.55 16.22 -0.26
N HIS A 172 6.44 14.91 -0.08
CA HIS A 172 5.93 13.96 -1.06
C HIS A 172 4.74 13.22 -0.45
N ILE A 173 3.75 12.89 -1.27
CA ILE A 173 2.53 12.24 -0.82
C ILE A 173 2.63 10.73 -1.05
N TRP A 174 2.33 9.97 -0.01
CA TRP A 174 2.39 8.52 0.01
C TRP A 174 1.05 7.91 0.36
N SER A 175 0.81 6.69 -0.08
CA SER A 175 -0.33 5.90 0.35
C SER A 175 0.04 4.43 0.36
N ASN A 176 -0.53 3.72 1.33
CA ASN A 176 -0.30 2.30 1.54
C ASN A 176 -1.63 1.57 1.49
N LYS A 177 -1.63 0.40 0.86
CA LYS A 177 -2.75 -0.54 0.85
C LYS A 177 -2.24 -1.92 1.19
N PHE A 178 -2.98 -2.65 2.02
CA PHE A 178 -2.68 -4.01 2.42
C PHE A 178 -3.95 -4.84 2.30
N ALA A 179 -3.99 -5.79 1.36
CA ALA A 179 -5.06 -6.77 1.26
C ALA A 179 -4.67 -8.01 2.06
N VAL A 180 -5.51 -8.35 3.03
CA VAL A 180 -5.22 -9.38 4.01
C VAL A 180 -5.77 -10.72 3.52
N ASP A 181 -4.92 -11.74 3.51
CA ASP A 181 -5.29 -13.12 3.17
C ASP A 181 -5.11 -14.11 4.33
N PHE A 182 -4.50 -13.66 5.43
CA PHE A 182 -4.30 -14.46 6.63
C PHE A 182 -4.38 -13.60 7.90
N ILE A 183 -5.12 -14.08 8.90
CA ILE A 183 -5.18 -13.49 10.24
C ILE A 183 -5.02 -14.62 11.27
N ASP A 184 -4.14 -14.41 12.24
CA ASP A 184 -4.01 -15.25 13.42
C ASP A 184 -4.37 -14.41 14.65
N PHE A 185 -5.55 -14.65 15.19
CA PHE A 185 -6.03 -13.96 16.38
C PHE A 185 -5.34 -14.44 17.66
N ASP A 186 -4.77 -15.65 17.66
CA ASP A 186 -4.11 -16.22 18.83
C ASP A 186 -2.72 -15.61 19.03
N ASN A 187 -2.07 -15.21 17.94
CA ASN A 187 -0.70 -14.66 17.94
C ASN A 187 -0.62 -13.20 17.46
N SER A 188 -1.75 -12.51 17.29
CA SER A 188 -1.83 -11.13 16.77
C SER A 188 -1.08 -10.91 15.45
N VAL A 189 -1.19 -11.87 14.51
CA VAL A 189 -0.52 -11.80 13.20
C VAL A 189 -1.52 -11.50 12.08
N ILE A 190 -1.15 -10.59 11.19
CA ILE A 190 -1.87 -10.30 9.95
C ILE A 190 -0.87 -10.45 8.79
N ALA A 191 -1.25 -11.14 7.73
CA ALA A 191 -0.44 -11.26 6.53
C ALA A 191 -1.29 -11.10 5.26
N GLY A 192 -0.60 -10.82 4.17
CA GLY A 192 -1.20 -10.73 2.84
C GLY A 192 -0.35 -9.95 1.87
N ASN A 193 -0.98 -9.30 0.91
CA ASN A 193 -0.29 -8.53 -0.11
C ASN A 193 -0.36 -7.03 0.21
N TYR A 194 0.69 -6.30 -0.13
CA TYR A 194 0.76 -4.85 0.04
C TYR A 194 1.06 -4.16 -1.28
N ALA A 195 0.64 -2.90 -1.36
CA ALA A 195 1.03 -1.96 -2.39
C ALA A 195 1.28 -0.58 -1.73
N ILE A 196 2.49 -0.08 -1.89
CA ILE A 196 2.92 1.24 -1.44
C ILE A 196 3.19 2.09 -2.67
N ARG A 197 2.77 3.36 -2.63
CA ARG A 197 3.05 4.32 -3.69
C ARG A 197 3.31 5.70 -3.10
N GLY A 198 4.23 6.41 -3.72
CA GLY A 198 4.59 7.77 -3.38
C GLY A 198 4.86 8.60 -4.61
N ALA A 199 4.40 9.85 -4.60
CA ALA A 199 4.64 10.81 -5.67
C ALA A 199 4.79 12.24 -5.12
N GLY A 200 5.63 13.02 -5.78
CA GLY A 200 5.91 14.42 -5.46
C GLY A 200 6.90 15.02 -6.44
N LEU A 201 7.25 16.30 -6.24
CA LEU A 201 8.26 16.93 -7.09
C LEU A 201 9.60 16.19 -6.94
N LEU A 202 10.14 15.73 -8.07
CA LEU A 202 11.36 14.93 -8.16
C LEU A 202 11.31 13.60 -7.40
N VAL A 203 10.13 13.15 -6.96
CA VAL A 203 9.97 11.91 -6.22
C VAL A 203 8.85 11.07 -6.80
N ALA A 204 9.18 9.84 -7.15
CA ALA A 204 8.19 8.84 -7.55
C ALA A 204 8.69 7.47 -7.10
N GLY A 205 7.83 6.67 -6.50
CA GLY A 205 8.25 5.37 -6.01
C GLY A 205 7.10 4.54 -5.51
N GLY A 206 7.43 3.32 -5.15
CA GLY A 206 6.45 2.36 -4.67
C GLY A 206 6.91 0.94 -4.91
N GLY A 207 6.17 0.03 -4.35
CA GLY A 207 6.40 -1.40 -4.50
C GLY A 207 5.23 -2.18 -3.94
N GLY A 208 5.21 -3.45 -4.31
CA GLY A 208 4.26 -4.40 -3.77
C GLY A 208 4.95 -5.72 -3.49
N GLY A 209 4.31 -6.52 -2.66
CA GLY A 209 4.85 -7.78 -2.20
C GLY A 209 3.94 -8.40 -1.17
N ASN A 210 4.45 -9.41 -0.47
CA ASN A 210 3.74 -10.00 0.66
C ASN A 210 4.29 -9.40 1.95
N PHE A 211 3.40 -9.05 2.87
CA PHE A 211 3.77 -8.54 4.18
C PHE A 211 3.38 -9.54 5.26
N LEU A 212 4.06 -9.43 6.39
CA LEU A 212 3.59 -9.95 7.66
C LEU A 212 3.70 -8.83 8.69
N LEU A 213 2.59 -8.58 9.37
CA LEU A 213 2.45 -7.67 10.49
C LEU A 213 2.22 -8.53 11.74
N ARG A 214 3.09 -8.41 12.73
CA ARG A 214 2.94 -9.05 14.04
C ARG A 214 2.87 -7.98 15.11
N MET A 215 1.75 -7.92 15.80
CA MET A 215 1.62 -7.09 16.99
C MET A 215 2.05 -7.88 18.23
N PRO A 216 2.49 -7.21 19.31
CA PRO A 216 2.98 -7.87 20.53
C PRO A 216 1.99 -8.74 21.31
#